data_AF-A0A1S8N1M6-F1
#
_entry.id   AF-A0A1S8N1M6-F1
#
_cell.length_a   1.000
_cell.length_b   1.000
_cell.length_c   1.000
_cell.angle_alpha   90.00
_cell.angle_beta   90.00
_cell.angle_gamma   90.00
#
_symmetry.space_group_name_H-M   'P 1'
#
loop_
_entity.id
_entity.type
_entity.pdbx_description
1 polymer ?
#
loop_
_entity_poly.entity_id
_entity_poly.type
_entity_poly.pdbx_seq_one_letter_code
_entity_poly.pdbx_strand_id
1 'polypeptide(L)'
;MTDYYKLLGVEENASKEEIREAYEKQVEKIKKEVVNEKRLNQFLKIFDEAYEALNNLEENKLKDQNATLIRNPQEVERELEDDNSSNNYLNTNNSKRKRRSANRKKDDFIEKGSSKNKDKKNKLNDKREEKGRKQKAVKKKTKSNINTVLQLIMLPIKIILLPIIAILSVIILLLQIINIISWIVTKVLIVGSISLGAIHLYQVKLGQPMNYNILILSSSVLVASFFLPYILKFVLKVLKSLNDILKGIVF
;
A
#
# COMPACT_ATOMS: atom_id res chain seq x y z
N MET A 1 -15.26 24.32 -1.85
CA MET A 1 -14.56 24.74 -0.61
C MET A 1 -15.49 24.38 0.53
N THR A 2 -15.08 23.50 1.43
CA THR A 2 -15.93 23.07 2.56
C THR A 2 -15.98 24.20 3.58
N ASP A 3 -17.18 24.65 3.93
CA ASP A 3 -17.35 25.75 4.87
C ASP A 3 -17.33 25.21 6.31
N TYR A 4 -16.15 25.20 6.92
CA TYR A 4 -15.90 24.62 8.24
C TYR A 4 -16.63 25.38 9.37
N TYR A 5 -16.85 26.69 9.20
CA TYR A 5 -17.62 27.51 10.15
C TYR A 5 -19.10 27.09 10.17
N LYS A 6 -19.71 26.91 8.98
CA LYS A 6 -21.09 26.39 8.86
C LYS A 6 -21.24 24.96 9.38
N LEU A 7 -20.21 24.13 9.22
CA LEU A 7 -20.25 22.75 9.70
C LEU A 7 -20.28 22.67 11.23
N LEU A 8 -19.49 23.52 11.91
CA LEU A 8 -19.49 23.62 13.37
C LEU A 8 -20.65 24.48 13.91
N GLY A 9 -21.30 25.26 13.05
CA GLY A 9 -22.43 26.13 13.41
C GLY A 9 -22.00 27.42 14.10
N VAL A 10 -20.84 27.95 13.72
CA VAL A 10 -20.23 29.16 14.27
C VAL A 10 -20.09 30.24 13.20
N GLU A 11 -20.03 31.50 13.61
CA GLU A 11 -19.79 32.63 12.72
C GLU A 11 -18.32 32.67 12.25
N GLU A 12 -18.04 33.27 11.09
CA GLU A 12 -16.70 33.31 10.49
C GLU A 12 -15.66 34.11 11.31
N ASN A 13 -16.13 34.91 12.28
CA ASN A 13 -15.35 35.70 13.23
C ASN A 13 -15.37 35.12 14.66
N ALA A 14 -15.88 33.90 14.85
CA ALA A 14 -15.95 33.27 16.16
C ALA A 14 -14.54 33.11 16.76
N SER A 15 -14.44 33.32 18.07
CA SER A 15 -13.18 33.14 18.80
C SER A 15 -12.82 31.67 18.95
N LYS A 16 -11.54 31.38 19.21
CA LYS A 16 -11.07 30.03 19.54
C LYS A 16 -11.88 29.31 20.61
N GLU A 17 -12.35 30.05 21.62
CA GLU A 17 -13.13 29.49 22.72
C GLU A 17 -14.53 29.08 22.25
N GLU A 18 -15.17 29.90 21.40
CA GLU A 18 -16.48 29.64 20.82
C GLU A 18 -16.44 28.47 19.82
N ILE A 19 -15.37 28.37 19.02
CA ILE A 19 -15.14 27.25 18.10
C ILE A 19 -15.00 25.93 18.86
N ARG A 20 -14.29 25.95 20.00
CA ARG A 20 -14.13 24.78 20.87
C ARG A 20 -15.44 24.36 21.52
N GLU A 21 -16.19 25.32 22.06
CA GLU A 21 -17.48 25.03 22.70
C GLU A 21 -18.50 24.48 21.70
N ALA A 22 -18.54 25.03 20.49
CA ALA A 22 -19.41 24.53 19.43
C ALA A 22 -19.04 23.11 18.98
N TYR A 23 -17.75 22.80 18.86
CA TYR A 23 -17.26 21.45 18.56
C TYR A 23 -17.70 20.44 19.64
N GLU A 24 -17.45 20.74 20.92
CA GLU A 24 -17.81 19.85 22.03
C GLU A 24 -19.32 19.58 22.06
N LYS A 25 -20.13 20.63 21.85
CA LYS A 25 -21.60 20.53 21.80
C LYS A 25 -22.10 19.67 20.63
N GLN A 26 -21.51 19.80 19.45
CA GLN A 26 -21.90 19.01 18.27
C GLN A 26 -21.49 17.54 18.42
N VAL A 27 -20.31 17.28 18.96
CA VAL A 27 -19.82 15.93 19.25
C VAL A 27 -20.72 15.23 20.27
N GLU A 28 -21.12 15.92 21.34
CA GLU A 28 -22.01 15.36 22.36
C GLU A 28 -23.41 15.08 21.81
N LYS A 29 -23.94 15.99 20.98
CA LYS A 29 -25.24 15.81 20.32
C LYS A 29 -25.25 14.57 19.43
N ILE A 30 -24.24 14.39 18.60
CA ILE A 30 -24.17 13.29 17.63
C ILE A 30 -23.90 11.95 18.30
N LYS A 31 -23.12 11.93 19.39
CA LYS A 31 -22.95 10.73 20.24
C LYS A 31 -24.27 10.25 20.86
N LYS A 32 -25.20 11.17 21.15
CA LYS A 32 -26.55 10.83 21.67
C LYS A 32 -27.52 10.43 20.56
N GLU A 33 -27.40 11.03 19.37
CA GLU A 33 -28.35 10.85 18.26
C GLU A 33 -28.01 9.65 17.36
N VAL A 34 -26.73 9.31 17.19
CA VAL A 34 -26.28 8.25 16.28
C VAL A 34 -25.92 6.98 17.04
N VAL A 35 -26.83 6.01 17.01
CA VAL A 35 -26.67 4.69 17.65
C VAL A 35 -25.64 3.80 16.92
N ASN A 36 -25.42 4.01 15.61
CA ASN A 36 -24.53 3.18 14.81
C ASN A 36 -23.08 3.68 14.85
N GLU A 37 -22.19 2.89 15.44
CA GLU A 37 -20.76 3.21 15.64
C GLU A 37 -20.03 3.60 14.35
N LYS A 38 -20.32 2.95 13.21
CA LYS A 38 -19.63 3.25 11.95
C LYS A 38 -20.00 4.62 11.40
N ARG A 39 -21.27 5.01 11.51
CA ARG A 39 -21.75 6.34 11.09
C ARG A 39 -21.28 7.41 12.06
N LEU A 40 -21.33 7.13 13.36
CA LEU A 40 -20.82 8.02 14.39
C LEU A 40 -19.35 8.39 14.13
N ASN A 41 -18.49 7.41 13.86
CA ASN A 41 -17.08 7.65 13.57
C ASN A 41 -16.85 8.48 12.29
N GLN A 42 -17.72 8.35 11.29
CA GLN A 42 -17.64 9.17 10.08
C GLN A 42 -18.01 10.62 10.37
N PHE A 43 -19.07 10.86 11.14
CA PHE A 43 -19.44 12.21 11.56
C PHE A 43 -18.36 12.84 12.43
N LEU A 44 -17.87 12.14 13.46
CA LEU A 44 -16.81 12.64 14.34
C LEU A 44 -15.56 13.05 13.55
N LYS A 45 -15.15 12.23 12.58
CA LYS A 45 -14.01 12.56 11.71
C LYS A 45 -14.21 13.88 10.94
N ILE A 46 -15.43 14.17 10.49
CA ILE A 46 -15.74 15.40 9.75
C ILE A 46 -15.70 16.62 10.69
N PHE A 47 -16.17 16.48 11.94
CA PHE A 47 -16.06 17.55 12.95
C PHE A 47 -14.61 17.77 13.41
N ASP A 48 -13.83 16.69 13.58
CA ASP A 48 -12.41 16.77 13.92
C ASP A 48 -11.63 17.52 12.83
N GLU A 49 -11.88 17.20 11.57
CA GLU A 49 -11.25 17.86 10.41
C GLU A 49 -11.60 19.36 10.36
N ALA A 50 -12.86 19.72 10.64
CA ALA A 50 -13.29 21.11 10.66
C ALA A 50 -12.66 21.91 11.81
N TYR A 51 -12.60 21.33 13.01
CA TYR A 51 -12.01 21.98 14.18
C TYR A 51 -10.50 22.22 13.99
N GLU A 52 -9.77 21.22 13.50
CA GLU A 52 -8.35 21.33 13.18
C GLU A 52 -8.09 22.39 12.08
N ALA A 53 -8.93 22.42 11.03
CA ALA A 53 -8.79 23.39 9.97
C ALA A 53 -8.98 24.84 10.46
N LEU A 54 -10.00 25.08 11.30
CA LEU A 54 -10.26 26.42 11.85
C LEU A 54 -9.17 26.88 12.82
N ASN A 55 -8.71 25.99 13.71
CA ASN A 55 -7.67 26.31 14.69
C ASN A 55 -6.32 26.64 14.01
N ASN A 56 -5.98 25.95 12.91
CA ASN A 56 -4.80 26.26 12.10
C ASN A 56 -4.93 27.58 11.34
N LEU A 57 -6.13 27.92 10.85
CA LEU A 57 -6.40 29.16 10.14
C LEU A 57 -6.28 30.38 11.07
N GLU A 58 -6.77 30.25 12.30
CA GLU A 58 -6.64 31.27 13.35
C GLU A 58 -5.18 31.44 13.81
N GLU A 59 -4.41 30.36 13.99
CA GLU A 59 -2.99 30.42 14.36
C GLU A 59 -2.16 31.14 13.27
N ASN A 60 -2.46 30.90 12.00
CA ASN A 60 -1.79 31.57 10.88
C ASN A 60 -2.17 33.07 10.81
N LYS A 61 -3.44 33.41 11.03
CA LYS A 61 -3.91 34.80 11.07
C LYS A 61 -3.25 35.60 12.20
N LEU A 62 -3.03 34.99 13.37
CA LEU A 62 -2.30 35.60 14.49
C LEU A 62 -0.81 35.79 14.18
N LYS A 63 -0.17 34.86 13.46
CA LYS A 63 1.23 35.02 13.03
C LYS A 63 1.39 36.17 12.03
N ASP A 64 0.47 36.30 11.07
CA ASP A 64 0.50 37.38 10.08
C ASP A 64 0.24 38.75 10.72
N GLN A 65 -0.69 38.85 11.67
CA GLN A 65 -0.95 40.08 12.42
C GLN A 65 0.25 40.50 13.28
N ASN A 66 0.91 39.55 13.95
CA ASN A 66 2.12 39.83 14.73
C ASN A 66 3.32 40.21 13.85
N ALA A 67 3.48 39.59 12.67
CA ALA A 67 4.51 39.97 11.70
C ALA A 67 4.28 41.38 11.12
N THR A 68 3.02 41.79 10.97
CA THR A 68 2.65 43.12 10.48
C THR A 68 2.89 44.21 11.53
N LEU A 69 2.72 43.90 12.83
CA LEU A 69 3.00 44.84 13.93
C LEU A 69 4.49 45.05 14.21
N ILE A 70 5.35 44.08 13.88
CA ILE A 70 6.81 44.18 14.06
C ILE A 70 7.48 44.95 12.91
N ARG A 71 6.82 45.07 11.75
CA ARG A 71 7.38 45.74 10.56
C ARG A 71 7.01 47.23 10.52
N ASN A 72 7.59 48.02 11.43
CA ASN A 72 7.71 49.47 11.23
C ASN A 72 8.66 49.75 10.05
N PRO A 73 8.37 50.77 9.21
CA PRO A 73 9.07 51.00 7.96
C PRO A 73 10.36 51.81 8.19
N GLN A 74 11.45 51.15 8.60
CA GLN A 74 12.76 51.82 8.65
C GLN A 74 13.99 50.99 8.24
N GLU A 75 13.84 49.78 7.72
CA GLU A 75 14.98 49.03 7.16
C GLU A 75 14.62 48.42 5.81
N VAL A 76 14.64 49.28 4.79
CA VAL A 76 14.85 48.91 3.39
C VAL A 76 16.22 49.45 3.01
N GLU A 77 17.29 48.88 3.56
CA GLU A 77 18.60 48.87 2.91
C GLU A 77 19.58 47.97 3.67
N ARG A 78 20.29 47.13 2.91
CA ARG A 78 21.40 46.23 3.31
C ARG A 78 21.00 44.84 3.81
N GLU A 79 21.17 43.86 2.91
CA GLU A 79 22.10 42.74 3.10
C GLU A 79 22.01 41.82 1.87
N LEU A 80 22.70 42.24 0.81
CA LEU A 80 23.43 41.36 -0.08
C LEU A 80 24.90 41.48 0.34
N GLU A 81 25.66 40.39 0.24
CA GLU A 81 27.07 40.21 0.66
C GLU A 81 27.22 39.92 2.17
N ASP A 82 28.02 38.96 2.66
CA ASP A 82 28.82 37.88 2.10
C ASP A 82 29.25 36.99 3.30
N ASP A 83 29.57 35.75 2.99
CA ASP A 83 30.60 34.92 3.64
C ASP A 83 30.41 34.15 4.98
N ASN A 84 30.64 32.84 4.81
CA ASN A 84 31.48 31.91 5.59
C ASN A 84 31.14 31.46 7.02
N SER A 85 30.89 30.14 7.09
CA SER A 85 31.54 29.15 7.99
C SER A 85 31.35 29.29 9.51
N SER A 86 30.55 28.40 10.09
CA SER A 86 31.08 27.25 10.83
C SER A 86 29.98 26.53 11.61
N ASN A 87 30.12 25.20 11.65
CA ASN A 87 29.37 24.30 12.50
C ASN A 87 29.42 24.74 13.97
N ASN A 88 28.29 24.67 14.68
CA ASN A 88 28.28 23.94 15.95
C ASN A 88 26.89 23.43 16.35
N TYR A 89 26.98 22.30 17.01
CA TYR A 89 25.97 21.33 17.34
C TYR A 89 25.01 21.75 18.46
N LEU A 90 23.92 20.96 18.55
CA LEU A 90 23.14 20.63 19.75
C LEU A 90 22.16 21.70 20.26
N ASN A 91 20.85 21.43 20.15
CA ASN A 91 20.08 20.93 21.30
C ASN A 91 18.67 20.49 20.86
N THR A 92 18.47 19.18 20.68
CA THR A 92 17.13 18.58 20.80
C THR A 92 17.32 17.21 21.40
N ASN A 93 17.09 17.12 22.71
CA ASN A 93 16.72 15.88 23.39
C ASN A 93 16.02 16.25 24.69
N ASN A 94 14.69 16.27 24.67
CA ASN A 94 13.92 16.06 25.89
C ASN A 94 13.07 14.80 25.75
N SER A 95 13.41 13.87 26.61
CA SER A 95 12.97 12.49 26.72
C SER A 95 11.55 12.36 27.26
N LYS A 96 10.73 11.51 26.64
CA LYS A 96 9.71 10.73 27.36
C LYS A 96 9.82 9.24 27.00
N ARG A 97 10.62 8.55 27.83
CA ARG A 97 10.62 7.08 27.95
C ARG A 97 9.25 6.63 28.48
N LYS A 98 8.61 5.67 27.82
CA LYS A 98 7.63 4.77 28.46
C LYS A 98 8.08 3.32 28.23
N ARG A 99 8.72 2.76 29.27
CA ARG A 99 9.04 1.34 29.43
C ARG A 99 7.74 0.53 29.58
N ARG A 100 7.60 -0.57 28.84
CA ARG A 100 6.84 -1.79 29.24
C ARG A 100 7.55 -2.99 28.59
N SER A 101 8.60 -3.50 29.22
CA SER A 101 8.61 -4.70 30.06
C SER A 101 8.16 -5.96 29.33
N ALA A 102 9.14 -6.71 28.83
CA ALA A 102 9.00 -8.13 28.54
C ALA A 102 8.78 -8.88 29.86
N ASN A 103 7.72 -9.68 29.94
CA ASN A 103 7.58 -10.68 30.99
C ASN A 103 7.46 -12.05 30.33
N ARG A 104 8.61 -12.75 30.28
CA ARG A 104 8.66 -14.20 30.20
C ARG A 104 8.28 -14.73 31.59
N LYS A 105 7.30 -15.62 31.67
CA LYS A 105 7.25 -16.64 32.71
C LYS A 105 7.11 -18.01 32.05
N LYS A 106 8.21 -18.77 32.17
CA LYS A 106 8.22 -20.23 32.26
C LYS A 106 7.66 -20.63 33.63
N ASP A 107 7.11 -21.84 33.66
CA ASP A 107 7.15 -22.87 34.71
C ASP A 107 5.95 -23.80 34.41
N ASP A 108 5.99 -25.11 34.55
CA ASP A 108 6.99 -26.17 34.45
C ASP A 108 6.17 -27.48 34.60
N PHE A 109 6.67 -28.58 34.01
CA PHE A 109 6.35 -29.98 34.35
C PHE A 109 4.88 -30.49 34.32
N ILE A 110 4.59 -31.54 33.53
CA ILE A 110 4.80 -32.95 33.94
C ILE A 110 4.97 -33.82 32.70
N GLU A 111 6.06 -34.58 32.76
CA GLU A 111 6.54 -35.66 31.92
C GLU A 111 5.87 -37.00 32.30
N LYS A 112 5.56 -37.82 31.28
CA LYS A 112 5.56 -39.31 31.24
C LYS A 112 4.71 -39.72 30.03
N GLY A 113 5.16 -40.49 29.04
CA GLY A 113 6.21 -41.48 29.02
C GLY A 113 5.63 -42.81 28.53
N SER A 114 6.34 -43.46 27.61
CA SER A 114 6.25 -44.87 27.18
C SER A 114 5.30 -45.25 26.02
N SER A 115 5.95 -45.45 24.87
CA SER A 115 6.00 -46.69 24.09
C SER A 115 5.06 -47.85 24.48
N LYS A 116 4.42 -48.46 23.47
CA LYS A 116 4.65 -49.88 23.10
C LYS A 116 3.74 -50.35 21.95
N ASN A 117 4.37 -50.97 20.96
CA ASN A 117 3.83 -52.06 20.14
C ASN A 117 3.00 -53.05 20.99
N LYS A 118 1.88 -53.53 20.45
CA LYS A 118 1.70 -54.96 20.13
C LYS A 118 0.31 -55.27 19.59
N ASP A 119 0.35 -56.11 18.57
CA ASP A 119 -0.71 -56.98 18.06
C ASP A 119 -1.63 -57.58 19.14
N LYS A 120 -2.93 -57.68 18.83
CA LYS A 120 -3.64 -58.97 18.94
C LYS A 120 -5.02 -58.97 18.27
N LYS A 121 -5.10 -59.80 17.23
CA LYS A 121 -6.22 -60.65 16.79
C LYS A 121 -7.21 -61.04 17.91
N ASN A 122 -8.50 -60.97 17.59
CA ASN A 122 -9.52 -62.04 17.73
C ASN A 122 -10.82 -61.53 17.04
N LYS A 123 -11.27 -62.05 15.88
CA LYS A 123 -11.94 -63.32 15.59
C LYS A 123 -13.07 -63.68 16.57
N LEU A 124 -14.32 -63.38 16.18
CA LEU A 124 -15.44 -64.32 15.97
C LEU A 124 -16.67 -63.47 15.55
N ASN A 125 -17.10 -63.50 14.29
CA ASN A 125 -18.19 -64.34 13.75
C ASN A 125 -19.49 -64.30 14.58
N ASP A 126 -20.52 -63.66 14.02
CA ASP A 126 -21.76 -64.37 13.80
C ASP A 126 -22.53 -63.90 12.56
N LYS A 127 -23.13 -64.88 11.88
CA LYS A 127 -23.82 -64.78 10.59
C LYS A 127 -25.29 -64.39 10.77
N ARG A 128 -25.87 -63.66 9.80
CA ARG A 128 -27.21 -63.87 9.20
C ARG A 128 -27.42 -62.89 8.05
N GLU A 129 -27.40 -63.41 6.81
CA GLU A 129 -28.56 -63.54 5.91
C GLU A 129 -28.78 -62.29 5.05
N GLU A 130 -28.22 -62.24 3.84
CA GLU A 130 -28.76 -62.71 2.55
C GLU A 130 -29.75 -61.76 1.84
N LYS A 131 -29.40 -61.48 0.57
CA LYS A 131 -30.24 -61.13 -0.59
C LYS A 131 -30.71 -59.67 -0.77
N GLY A 132 -30.11 -59.04 -1.79
CA GLY A 132 -30.58 -57.77 -2.34
C GLY A 132 -29.91 -57.31 -3.64
N ARG A 133 -30.02 -58.11 -4.71
CA ARG A 133 -29.94 -57.74 -6.14
C ARG A 133 -28.66 -57.07 -6.68
N LYS A 134 -27.88 -57.90 -7.39
CA LYS A 134 -27.11 -57.52 -8.58
C LYS A 134 -28.00 -56.71 -9.54
N GLN A 135 -27.62 -55.47 -9.84
CA GLN A 135 -27.94 -54.86 -11.13
C GLN A 135 -26.68 -54.84 -12.00
N LYS A 136 -26.83 -55.49 -13.15
CA LYS A 136 -25.83 -55.66 -14.19
C LYS A 136 -25.37 -54.31 -14.72
N ALA A 137 -24.08 -54.28 -15.03
CA ALA A 137 -23.45 -53.41 -16.00
C ALA A 137 -24.35 -53.18 -17.23
N VAL A 138 -24.64 -51.91 -17.54
CA VAL A 138 -24.42 -51.26 -18.84
C VAL A 138 -24.45 -49.75 -18.59
N LYS A 139 -23.28 -49.11 -18.48
CA LYS A 139 -23.14 -47.68 -18.85
C LYS A 139 -21.68 -47.35 -19.15
N LYS A 140 -21.43 -47.30 -20.47
CA LYS A 140 -20.36 -46.57 -21.16
C LYS A 140 -18.92 -46.88 -20.77
N LYS A 141 -18.43 -47.99 -21.34
CA LYS A 141 -17.09 -48.04 -21.97
C LYS A 141 -17.01 -46.93 -23.02
N THR A 142 -16.69 -45.70 -22.61
CA THR A 142 -16.39 -44.59 -23.54
C THR A 142 -15.40 -43.61 -22.93
N LYS A 143 -14.68 -44.02 -21.86
CA LYS A 143 -13.71 -43.18 -21.16
C LYS A 143 -12.26 -43.43 -21.62
N SER A 144 -11.99 -44.56 -22.32
CA SER A 144 -10.64 -44.90 -22.79
C SER A 144 -10.23 -44.15 -24.07
N ASN A 145 -11.15 -43.97 -25.03
CA ASN A 145 -10.84 -43.35 -26.32
C ASN A 145 -10.63 -41.83 -26.24
N ILE A 146 -11.16 -41.17 -25.21
CA ILE A 146 -11.01 -39.71 -25.06
C ILE A 146 -9.53 -39.38 -24.81
N ASN A 147 -8.84 -40.16 -23.97
CA ASN A 147 -7.43 -39.95 -23.69
C ASN A 147 -6.56 -40.18 -24.94
N THR A 148 -6.92 -41.14 -25.79
CA THR A 148 -6.19 -41.45 -27.03
C THR A 148 -6.41 -40.36 -28.09
N VAL A 149 -7.64 -39.86 -28.24
CA VAL A 149 -7.97 -38.75 -29.15
C VAL A 149 -7.31 -37.45 -28.68
N LEU A 150 -7.31 -37.17 -27.37
CA LEU A 150 -6.62 -36.02 -26.80
C LEU A 150 -5.09 -36.10 -27.02
N GLN A 151 -4.48 -37.27 -26.88
CA GLN A 151 -3.06 -37.47 -27.18
C GLN A 151 -2.73 -37.23 -28.66
N LEU A 152 -3.61 -37.64 -29.57
CA LEU A 152 -3.44 -37.43 -31.01
C LEU A 152 -3.56 -35.94 -31.39
N ILE A 153 -4.45 -35.20 -30.73
CA ILE A 153 -4.61 -33.74 -30.91
C ILE A 153 -3.47 -32.95 -30.23
N MET A 154 -2.90 -33.46 -29.14
CA MET A 154 -1.77 -32.79 -28.47
C MET A 154 -0.50 -32.79 -29.32
N LEU A 155 -0.26 -33.79 -30.16
CA LEU A 155 0.93 -33.87 -31.03
C LEU A 155 1.15 -32.63 -31.93
N PRO A 156 0.19 -32.19 -32.76
CA PRO A 156 0.37 -30.98 -33.57
C PRO A 156 0.50 -29.71 -32.71
N ILE A 157 -0.18 -29.65 -31.55
CA ILE A 157 -0.07 -28.52 -30.61
C ILE A 157 1.37 -28.41 -30.07
N LYS A 158 2.00 -29.53 -29.73
CA LYS A 158 3.40 -29.56 -29.25
C LYS A 158 4.38 -29.04 -30.30
N ILE A 159 4.18 -29.40 -31.56
CA ILE A 159 5.01 -28.96 -32.69
C ILE A 159 4.89 -27.45 -32.90
N ILE A 160 3.67 -26.89 -32.79
CA ILE A 160 3.42 -25.45 -32.93
C ILE A 160 3.98 -24.65 -31.76
N LEU A 161 3.90 -25.18 -30.53
CA LEU A 161 4.39 -24.49 -29.33
C LEU A 161 5.91 -24.45 -29.20
N LEU A 162 6.64 -25.38 -29.81
CA LEU A 162 8.10 -25.47 -29.73
C LEU A 162 8.83 -24.17 -30.13
N PRO A 163 8.55 -23.55 -31.31
CA PRO A 163 9.14 -22.26 -31.66
C PRO A 163 8.66 -21.12 -30.74
N ILE A 164 7.41 -21.17 -30.26
CA ILE A 164 6.87 -20.17 -29.33
C ILE A 164 7.65 -20.16 -28.01
N ILE A 165 7.96 -21.33 -27.46
CA ILE A 165 8.78 -21.47 -26.24
C ILE A 165 10.18 -20.89 -26.45
N ALA A 166 10.79 -21.14 -27.61
CA ALA A 166 12.12 -20.61 -27.92
C ALA A 166 12.11 -19.07 -27.95
N ILE A 167 11.14 -18.46 -28.63
CA ILE A 167 10.97 -17.00 -28.69
C ILE A 167 10.70 -16.44 -27.28
N LEU A 168 9.78 -17.06 -26.53
CA LEU A 168 9.43 -16.64 -25.18
C LEU A 168 10.65 -16.68 -24.24
N SER A 169 11.50 -17.70 -24.38
CA SER A 169 12.75 -17.82 -23.60
C SER A 169 13.72 -16.68 -23.89
N VAL A 170 13.86 -16.26 -25.16
CA VAL A 170 14.69 -15.10 -25.54
C VAL A 170 14.13 -13.82 -24.95
N ILE A 171 12.81 -13.62 -25.03
CA ILE A 171 12.13 -12.45 -24.46
C ILE A 171 12.34 -12.37 -22.95
N ILE A 172 12.22 -13.50 -22.23
CA ILE A 172 12.48 -13.57 -20.79
C ILE A 172 13.92 -13.15 -20.47
N LEU A 173 14.90 -13.62 -21.24
CA LEU A 173 16.30 -13.28 -21.04
C LEU A 173 16.55 -11.77 -21.20
N LEU A 174 15.97 -11.16 -22.24
CA LEU A 174 16.05 -9.71 -22.46
C LEU A 174 15.40 -8.93 -21.30
N LEU A 175 14.22 -9.35 -20.85
CA LEU A 175 13.54 -8.75 -19.70
C LEU A 175 14.34 -8.87 -18.40
N GLN A 176 15.12 -9.93 -18.21
CA GLN A 176 16.02 -10.07 -17.05
C GLN A 176 17.10 -8.99 -17.04
N ILE A 177 17.70 -8.73 -18.20
CA ILE A 177 18.74 -7.69 -18.35
C ILE A 177 18.12 -6.32 -18.07
N ILE A 178 16.97 -6.03 -18.69
CA ILE A 178 16.25 -4.77 -18.49
C ILE A 178 15.85 -4.61 -17.02
N ASN A 179 15.48 -5.68 -16.32
CA ASN A 179 15.12 -5.63 -14.90
C ASN A 179 16.28 -5.19 -13.99
N ILE A 180 17.52 -5.55 -14.34
CA ILE A 180 18.71 -5.09 -13.62
C ILE A 180 18.92 -3.59 -13.90
N ILE A 181 18.83 -3.17 -15.16
CA ILE A 181 19.00 -1.77 -15.57
C ILE A 181 17.88 -0.89 -15.01
N SER A 182 16.66 -1.42 -14.91
CA SER A 182 15.50 -0.69 -14.36
C SER A 182 15.77 -0.19 -12.94
N TRP A 183 16.53 -0.95 -12.13
CA TRP A 183 16.88 -0.52 -10.78
C TRP A 183 17.75 0.75 -10.75
N ILE A 184 18.70 0.89 -11.69
CA ILE A 184 19.52 2.09 -11.79
C ILE A 184 18.71 3.25 -12.40
N VAL A 185 17.97 2.97 -13.47
CA VAL A 185 17.14 3.97 -14.18
C VAL A 185 16.11 4.59 -13.23
N THR A 186 15.48 3.78 -12.38
CA THR A 186 14.51 4.26 -11.40
C THR A 186 15.09 5.35 -10.50
N LYS A 187 16.32 5.16 -9.99
CA LYS A 187 16.96 6.15 -9.11
C LYS A 187 17.27 7.44 -9.86
N VAL A 188 17.77 7.32 -11.09
CA VAL A 188 18.08 8.47 -11.95
C VAL A 188 16.81 9.26 -12.28
N LEU A 189 15.72 8.58 -12.63
CA LEU A 189 14.44 9.24 -12.94
C LEU A 189 13.81 9.91 -11.72
N ILE A 190 13.89 9.29 -10.54
CA ILE A 190 13.42 9.90 -9.28
C ILE A 190 14.16 11.23 -9.04
N VAL A 191 15.50 11.23 -9.08
CA VAL A 191 16.30 12.45 -8.89
C VAL A 191 15.98 13.46 -9.98
N GLY A 192 15.93 13.05 -11.25
CA GLY A 192 15.62 13.93 -12.37
C GLY A 192 14.25 14.59 -12.26
N SER A 193 13.22 13.83 -11.86
CA SER A 193 11.85 14.35 -11.71
C SER A 193 11.73 15.37 -10.57
N ILE A 194 12.38 15.12 -9.43
CA ILE A 194 12.40 16.05 -8.29
C ILE A 194 13.12 17.34 -8.70
N SER A 195 14.29 17.22 -9.33
CA SER A 195 15.05 18.38 -9.80
C SER A 195 14.27 19.21 -10.81
N LEU A 196 13.62 18.58 -11.79
CA LEU A 196 12.84 19.28 -12.81
C LEU A 196 11.62 20.00 -12.20
N GLY A 197 10.92 19.35 -11.27
CA GLY A 197 9.82 19.98 -10.52
C GLY A 197 10.29 21.15 -9.66
N ALA A 198 11.44 21.01 -8.99
CA ALA A 198 12.01 22.06 -8.15
C ALA A 198 12.46 23.28 -8.97
N ILE A 199 13.12 23.06 -10.11
CA ILE A 199 13.53 24.13 -11.04
C ILE A 199 12.31 24.92 -11.50
N HIS A 200 11.24 24.22 -11.91
CA HIS A 200 10.03 24.88 -12.38
C HIS A 200 9.33 25.67 -11.25
N LEU A 201 9.21 25.07 -10.06
CA LEU A 201 8.64 25.77 -8.91
C LEU A 201 9.46 27.00 -8.51
N TYR A 202 10.79 26.94 -8.64
CA TYR A 202 11.67 28.08 -8.41
C TYR A 202 11.46 29.19 -9.45
N GLN A 203 11.30 28.85 -10.73
CA GLN A 203 10.98 29.83 -11.79
C GLN A 203 9.64 30.51 -11.52
N VAL A 204 8.63 29.78 -11.03
CA VAL A 204 7.35 30.36 -10.63
C VAL A 204 7.51 31.34 -9.47
N LYS A 205 8.36 31.03 -8.49
CA LYS A 205 8.70 31.94 -7.39
C LYS A 205 9.37 33.24 -7.88
N LEU A 206 10.10 33.18 -8.99
CA LEU A 206 10.71 34.35 -9.65
C LEU A 206 9.73 35.14 -10.54
N GLY A 207 8.44 34.77 -10.57
CA GLY A 207 7.40 35.50 -11.31
C GLY A 207 7.06 34.92 -12.69
N GLN A 208 7.60 33.77 -13.07
CA GLN A 208 7.17 33.10 -14.31
C GLN A 208 5.77 32.45 -14.13
N PRO A 209 4.96 32.38 -15.20
CA PRO A 209 3.64 31.77 -15.12
C PRO A 209 3.72 30.28 -14.78
N MET A 210 2.88 29.84 -13.84
CA MET A 210 2.82 28.43 -13.44
C MET A 210 2.32 27.54 -14.58
N ASN A 211 3.21 26.69 -15.11
CA ASN A 211 2.83 25.69 -16.10
C ASN A 211 2.57 24.33 -15.42
N TYR A 212 1.29 24.00 -15.23
CA TYR A 212 0.88 22.74 -14.59
C TYR A 212 1.29 21.50 -15.38
N ASN A 213 1.46 21.58 -16.70
CA ASN A 213 1.86 20.41 -17.50
C ASN A 213 3.23 19.90 -17.07
N ILE A 214 4.17 20.79 -16.73
CA ILE A 214 5.52 20.41 -16.29
C ILE A 214 5.47 19.78 -14.90
N LEU A 215 4.68 20.34 -13.98
CA LEU A 215 4.49 19.77 -12.64
C LEU A 215 3.84 18.38 -12.73
N ILE A 216 2.73 18.25 -13.47
CA ILE A 216 2.03 16.98 -13.68
C ILE A 216 2.96 15.95 -14.34
N LEU A 217 3.75 16.36 -15.34
CA LEU A 217 4.71 15.49 -15.98
C LEU A 217 5.79 15.02 -14.99
N SER A 218 6.38 15.92 -14.21
CA SER A 218 7.39 15.54 -13.20
C SER A 218 6.81 14.60 -12.13
N SER A 219 5.61 14.89 -11.62
CA SER A 219 4.94 14.03 -10.64
C SER A 219 4.55 12.67 -11.22
N SER A 220 4.03 12.61 -12.44
CA SER A 220 3.68 11.35 -13.09
C SER A 220 4.91 10.47 -13.36
N VAL A 221 6.01 11.07 -13.81
CA VAL A 221 7.30 10.36 -14.00
C VAL A 221 7.83 9.85 -12.67
N LEU A 222 7.74 10.63 -11.59
CA LEU A 222 8.15 10.20 -10.25
C LEU A 222 7.38 8.96 -9.80
N VAL A 223 6.05 9.00 -9.92
CA VAL A 223 5.16 7.89 -9.55
C VAL A 223 5.46 6.67 -10.42
N ALA A 224 5.53 6.83 -11.74
CA ALA A 224 5.81 5.73 -12.68
C ALA A 224 7.16 5.07 -12.38
N SER A 225 8.20 5.88 -12.10
CA SER A 225 9.54 5.40 -11.79
C SER A 225 9.55 4.54 -10.52
N PHE A 226 8.82 4.94 -9.49
CA PHE A 226 8.73 4.18 -8.25
C PHE A 226 8.19 2.76 -8.47
N PHE A 227 7.20 2.60 -9.35
CA PHE A 227 6.58 1.31 -9.64
C PHE A 227 7.30 0.49 -10.70
N LEU A 228 8.11 1.10 -11.56
CA LEU A 228 8.81 0.46 -12.67
C LEU A 228 9.53 -0.86 -12.28
N PRO A 229 10.38 -0.92 -11.23
CA PRO A 229 11.11 -2.15 -10.90
C PRO A 229 10.18 -3.24 -10.34
N TYR A 230 9.06 -2.87 -9.72
CA TYR A 230 8.09 -3.82 -9.19
C TYR A 230 7.26 -4.45 -10.31
N ILE A 231 6.78 -3.62 -11.24
CA ILE A 231 6.03 -4.07 -12.41
C ILE A 231 6.89 -5.03 -13.23
N LEU A 232 8.16 -4.66 -13.47
CA LEU A 232 9.04 -5.48 -14.30
C LEU A 232 9.38 -6.82 -13.64
N LYS A 233 9.60 -6.85 -12.32
CA LYS A 233 9.74 -8.11 -11.56
C LYS A 233 8.48 -8.97 -11.63
N PHE A 234 7.30 -8.36 -11.51
CA PHE A 234 6.04 -9.06 -11.59
C PHE A 234 5.82 -9.67 -12.98
N VAL A 235 5.98 -8.87 -14.04
CA VAL A 235 5.89 -9.31 -15.43
C VAL A 235 6.86 -10.46 -15.68
N LEU A 236 8.11 -10.34 -15.24
CA LEU A 236 9.11 -11.40 -15.38
C LEU A 236 8.68 -12.70 -14.68
N LYS A 237 8.12 -12.60 -13.47
CA LYS A 237 7.62 -13.76 -12.71
C LYS A 237 6.46 -14.45 -13.45
N VAL A 238 5.49 -13.67 -13.93
CA VAL A 238 4.36 -14.19 -14.72
C VAL A 238 4.87 -14.86 -15.99
N LEU A 239 5.78 -14.21 -16.73
CA LEU A 239 6.31 -14.73 -17.98
C LEU A 239 7.10 -16.03 -17.79
N LYS A 240 7.90 -16.12 -16.71
CA LYS A 240 8.59 -17.37 -16.32
C LYS A 240 7.60 -18.48 -16.01
N SER A 241 6.58 -18.20 -15.21
CA SER A 241 5.53 -19.18 -14.88
C SER A 241 4.81 -19.68 -16.13
N LEU A 242 4.49 -18.79 -17.07
CA LEU A 242 3.85 -19.15 -18.34
C LEU A 242 4.78 -20.03 -19.18
N ASN A 243 6.07 -19.69 -19.26
CA ASN A 243 7.06 -20.48 -19.98
C ASN A 243 7.23 -21.88 -19.38
N ASP A 244 7.22 -22.01 -18.06
CA ASP A 244 7.34 -23.31 -17.38
C ASP A 244 6.09 -24.18 -17.61
N ILE A 245 4.89 -23.58 -17.58
CA ILE A 245 3.64 -24.26 -17.97
C ILE A 245 3.70 -24.72 -19.43
N LEU A 246 4.15 -23.85 -20.33
CA LEU A 246 4.24 -24.14 -21.76
C LEU A 246 5.23 -25.29 -22.02
N LYS A 247 6.37 -25.27 -21.34
CA LYS A 247 7.35 -26.36 -21.37
C LYS A 247 6.76 -27.67 -20.86
N GLY A 248 6.00 -27.67 -19.76
CA GLY A 248 5.34 -28.87 -19.24
C GLY A 248 4.20 -29.42 -20.12
N ILE A 249 3.66 -28.62 -21.05
CA ILE A 249 2.72 -29.10 -22.07
C ILE A 249 3.47 -29.75 -23.24
N VAL A 250 4.61 -29.18 -23.63
CA VAL A 250 5.38 -29.62 -24.79
C VAL A 250 6.28 -30.82 -24.49
N PHE A 251 7.12 -30.71 -23.46
CA PHE A 251 8.06 -31.73 -23.03
C PHE A 251 7.41 -32.65 -22.00
#